data_AF-A0A7S3LFU4-F1
#
_entry.id   AF-A0A7S3LFU4-F1
#
_cell.length_a   1.000
_cell.length_b   1.000
_cell.length_c   1.000
_cell.angle_alpha   90.00
_cell.angle_beta   90.00
_cell.angle_gamma   90.00
#
_symmetry.space_group_name_H-M   'P 1'
#
loop_
_entity.id
_entity.type
_entity.pdbx_description
1 polymer ?
#
loop_
_entity_poly.entity_id
_entity_poly.type
_entity_poly.pdbx_seq_one_letter_code
_entity_poly.pdbx_strand_id
1 'polypeptide(L)'
;MATTGSRIPASLQAIFMASNKGEEVYVPPADNAANRVYRRNRSEAGKPVFVKFAGSSLKRTMTNVPPQAKFHLKLKERGYSPRNYSSKRSGYHNLPSEHQLASYGSAILDVVKQNRVEEFRRFLEAGLSPNACNAHGESLLHMVCRHGKVDLFRILVAFDVDLQQTDDYGRSPMHDCCWASQPSFEIAKYLMGQDPALLFLFDARGSLPLSYVTKSLWGDWNEFLEDHIDFFFPRDSKHKDDTPILCTLKPNSRPVPDPKDKIPATIANQVANGSMTPYAALMSQQDDDETATVFSSSEYDSEDGDDSSYDSDDSDFDSDVEEELYGIVGQIGKIDLRTIQEN
;
A
#
# COMPACT_ATOMS: atom_id res chain seq x y z
N MET A 1 9.56 0.30 39.32
CA MET A 1 10.86 0.92 38.97
C MET A 1 11.95 -0.16 39.02
N ALA A 2 12.91 -0.09 38.10
CA ALA A 2 14.11 -0.94 37.93
C ALA A 2 13.87 -2.37 37.38
N THR A 3 13.90 -2.61 36.07
CA THR A 3 15.08 -2.90 35.22
C THR A 3 15.86 -4.16 35.64
N THR A 4 15.42 -5.33 35.17
CA THR A 4 16.30 -6.49 34.98
C THR A 4 17.20 -6.21 33.77
N GLY A 5 18.41 -5.75 34.07
CA GLY A 5 19.44 -5.43 33.09
C GLY A 5 19.86 -6.65 32.29
N SER A 6 19.82 -6.48 30.97
CA SER A 6 20.51 -7.32 30.00
C SER A 6 22.00 -7.37 30.34
N ARG A 7 22.47 -8.56 30.69
CA ARG A 7 23.88 -8.86 30.96
C ARG A 7 24.67 -8.67 29.66
N ILE A 8 25.71 -7.84 29.70
CA ILE A 8 26.60 -7.57 28.56
C ILE A 8 27.27 -8.90 28.14
N PRO A 9 27.36 -9.21 26.83
CA PRO A 9 28.04 -10.42 26.37
C PRO A 9 29.51 -10.46 26.81
N ALA A 10 29.99 -11.64 27.20
CA ALA A 10 31.29 -11.87 27.82
C ALA A 10 32.49 -11.35 26.98
N SER A 11 32.32 -11.22 25.67
CA SER A 11 33.33 -10.66 24.76
C SER A 11 33.62 -9.17 25.00
N LEU A 12 32.66 -8.41 25.53
CA LEU A 12 32.80 -6.98 25.83
C LEU A 12 33.28 -6.71 27.27
N GLN A 13 33.14 -7.69 28.18
CA GLN A 13 33.66 -7.57 29.55
C GLN A 13 35.19 -7.61 29.59
N ALA A 14 35.83 -8.41 28.74
CA ALA A 14 37.29 -8.52 28.66
C ALA A 14 37.96 -7.23 28.16
N ILE A 15 37.31 -6.50 27.24
CA ILE A 15 37.83 -5.24 26.69
C ILE A 15 37.69 -4.10 27.71
N PHE A 16 36.66 -4.14 28.55
CA PHE A 16 36.43 -3.14 29.59
C PHE A 16 37.38 -3.32 30.81
N MET A 17 37.69 -4.57 31.18
CA MET A 17 38.65 -4.88 32.25
C MET A 17 40.10 -4.50 31.90
N ALA A 18 40.46 -4.45 30.61
CA ALA A 18 41.84 -4.18 30.18
C ALA A 18 42.25 -2.70 30.31
N SER A 19 41.31 -1.75 30.47
CA SER A 19 41.64 -0.33 30.35
C SER A 19 41.70 0.47 31.66
N ASN A 20 41.20 0.00 32.81
CA ASN A 20 41.05 0.86 34.01
C ASN A 20 41.13 0.14 35.37
N LYS A 21 42.09 -0.77 35.59
CA LYS A 21 42.43 -1.34 36.92
C LYS A 21 41.23 -1.64 37.87
N GLY A 22 40.11 -2.09 37.31
CA GLY A 22 38.97 -2.57 38.08
C GLY A 22 37.98 -1.53 38.64
N GLU A 23 37.92 -0.28 38.17
CA GLU A 23 36.81 0.63 38.54
C GLU A 23 35.94 1.05 37.35
N GLU A 24 34.60 0.90 37.51
CA GLU A 24 33.59 1.27 36.51
C GLU A 24 33.41 2.80 36.46
N VAL A 25 33.58 3.41 35.28
CA VAL A 25 33.38 4.85 35.07
C VAL A 25 32.22 5.07 34.09
N TYR A 26 31.15 5.74 34.55
CA TYR A 26 29.90 5.95 33.80
C TYR A 26 29.79 7.32 33.08
N VAL A 27 30.84 8.15 33.07
CA VAL A 27 30.84 9.49 32.45
C VAL A 27 32.16 9.76 31.73
N PRO A 28 32.17 10.36 30.52
CA PRO A 28 33.40 10.64 29.79
C PRO A 28 34.30 11.65 30.51
N PRO A 29 35.64 11.53 30.44
CA PRO A 29 36.56 12.44 31.12
C PRO A 29 36.54 13.85 30.53
N ALA A 30 36.73 14.86 31.39
CA ALA A 30 36.65 16.29 31.03
C ALA A 30 37.78 16.81 30.14
N ASP A 31 38.76 15.96 29.77
CA ASP A 31 39.97 16.39 29.08
C ASP A 31 39.90 16.18 27.55
N ASN A 32 40.22 17.23 26.80
CA ASN A 32 40.00 17.30 25.34
C ASN A 32 40.83 16.29 24.52
N ALA A 33 41.89 15.73 25.10
CA ALA A 33 42.69 14.66 24.50
C ALA A 33 42.00 13.28 24.63
N ALA A 34 41.42 12.98 25.80
CA ALA A 34 40.73 11.72 26.07
C ALA A 34 39.39 11.62 25.32
N ASN A 35 38.69 12.75 25.13
CA ASN A 35 37.47 12.84 24.34
C ASN A 35 37.70 12.50 22.85
N ARG A 36 38.91 12.78 22.34
CA ARG A 36 39.32 12.46 20.97
C ARG A 36 39.56 10.96 20.79
N VAL A 37 40.13 10.29 21.80
CA VAL A 37 40.34 8.84 21.82
C VAL A 37 39.00 8.10 22.00
N TYR A 38 38.11 8.60 22.86
CA TYR A 38 36.75 8.05 23.02
C TYR A 38 35.94 8.12 21.71
N ARG A 39 36.03 9.22 20.96
CA ARG A 39 35.37 9.35 19.65
C ARG A 39 36.00 8.50 18.55
N ARG A 40 37.34 8.37 18.56
CA ARG A 40 38.08 7.58 17.56
C ARG A 40 37.84 6.07 17.70
N ASN A 41 37.71 5.57 18.92
CA ASN A 41 37.49 4.15 19.17
C ASN A 41 36.01 3.74 19.03
N ARG A 42 35.06 4.68 19.10
CA ARG A 42 33.64 4.44 18.75
C ARG A 42 33.43 4.22 17.25
N SER A 43 34.32 4.72 16.39
CA SER A 43 34.27 4.43 14.95
C SER A 43 34.87 3.08 14.56
N GLU A 44 35.57 2.39 15.46
CA GLU A 44 36.22 1.09 15.19
C GLU A 44 35.47 -0.11 15.81
N ALA A 45 34.52 0.12 16.72
CA ALA A 45 33.64 -0.94 17.24
C ALA A 45 32.48 -1.24 16.26
N GLY A 46 32.74 -2.22 15.39
CA GLY A 46 31.78 -3.13 14.76
C GLY A 46 30.33 -2.66 14.55
N LYS A 47 30.01 -2.33 13.30
CA LYS A 47 28.63 -2.19 12.79
C LYS A 47 27.81 -3.46 13.12
N PRO A 48 26.53 -3.36 13.50
CA PRO A 48 25.64 -4.51 13.48
C PRO A 48 25.59 -5.07 12.05
N VAL A 49 25.78 -6.38 11.93
CA VAL A 49 25.67 -7.10 10.67
C VAL A 49 24.20 -7.09 10.27
N PHE A 50 23.83 -6.11 9.44
CA PHE A 50 22.65 -6.19 8.59
C PHE A 50 23.11 -6.75 7.24
N VAL A 51 22.41 -7.79 6.80
CA VAL A 51 22.55 -8.41 5.50
C VAL A 51 22.50 -7.32 4.43
N LYS A 52 23.60 -7.18 3.68
CA LYS A 52 23.74 -6.18 2.61
C LYS A 52 22.80 -6.53 1.45
N PHE A 53 21.75 -5.74 1.26
CA PHE A 53 21.41 -5.32 -0.10
C PHE A 53 22.35 -4.19 -0.48
N ALA A 54 22.87 -4.21 -1.70
CA ALA A 54 23.86 -3.26 -2.21
C ALA A 54 23.26 -1.85 -2.35
N GLY A 55 23.16 -1.12 -1.25
CA GLY A 55 22.91 0.32 -1.23
C GLY A 55 24.24 1.06 -1.34
N SER A 56 24.50 1.66 -2.49
CA SER A 56 25.57 2.63 -2.68
C SER A 56 25.40 3.77 -1.66
N SER A 57 26.42 3.95 -0.82
CA SER A 57 26.52 5.11 0.06
C SER A 57 26.80 6.35 -0.82
N LEU A 58 25.74 6.94 -1.37
CA LEU A 58 25.83 8.10 -2.23
C LEU A 58 26.19 9.33 -1.40
N LYS A 59 27.35 9.91 -1.73
CA LYS A 59 27.71 11.26 -1.31
C LYS A 59 26.60 12.18 -1.84
N ARG A 60 25.80 12.73 -0.93
CA ARG A 60 24.71 13.67 -1.23
C ARG A 60 25.28 14.94 -1.87
N THR A 61 25.61 14.89 -3.16
CA THR A 61 25.77 16.09 -3.98
C THR A 61 24.38 16.70 -4.09
N MET A 62 24.13 17.78 -3.35
CA MET A 62 22.89 18.54 -3.48
C MET A 62 22.83 19.16 -4.87
N THR A 63 22.38 18.40 -5.86
CA THR A 63 22.00 18.93 -7.16
C THR A 63 20.74 19.74 -6.95
N ASN A 64 20.86 21.07 -6.91
CA ASN A 64 19.74 22.02 -6.82
C ASN A 64 18.99 22.13 -8.16
N VAL A 65 18.75 20.99 -8.82
CA VAL A 65 18.10 20.91 -10.12
C VAL A 65 16.70 20.30 -9.91
N PRO A 66 15.63 20.96 -10.37
CA PRO A 66 14.28 20.42 -10.28
C PRO A 66 14.18 19.05 -10.96
N PRO A 67 13.55 18.04 -10.33
CA PRO A 67 13.44 16.68 -10.88
C PRO A 67 12.80 16.63 -12.26
N GLN A 68 11.75 17.42 -12.50
CA GLN A 68 11.11 17.51 -13.82
C GLN A 68 12.10 17.96 -14.91
N ALA A 69 12.90 18.98 -14.64
CA ALA A 69 13.85 19.53 -15.61
C ALA A 69 15.00 18.55 -15.88
N LYS A 70 15.53 17.92 -14.83
CA LYS A 70 16.57 16.89 -14.94
C LYS A 70 16.07 15.69 -15.73
N PHE A 71 14.87 15.22 -15.42
CA PHE A 71 14.23 14.09 -16.11
C PHE A 71 14.05 14.37 -17.60
N HIS A 72 13.49 15.53 -17.98
CA HIS A 72 13.35 15.91 -19.39
C HIS A 72 14.70 15.98 -20.13
N LEU A 73 15.75 16.51 -19.49
CA LEU A 73 17.08 16.54 -20.09
C LEU A 73 17.60 15.11 -20.37
N LYS A 74 17.49 14.23 -19.37
CA LYS A 74 17.93 12.83 -19.47
C LYS A 74 17.15 12.04 -20.53
N LEU A 75 15.87 12.34 -20.73
CA LEU A 75 15.06 11.75 -21.80
C LEU A 75 15.52 12.23 -23.19
N LYS A 76 15.77 13.53 -23.35
CA LYS A 76 16.29 14.10 -24.61
C LYS A 76 17.65 13.53 -24.98
N GLU A 77 18.55 13.35 -24.01
CA GLU A 77 19.85 12.68 -24.20
C GLU A 77 19.73 11.22 -24.68
N ARG A 78 18.56 10.59 -24.48
CA ARG A 78 18.24 9.23 -24.94
C ARG A 78 17.45 9.21 -26.25
N GLY A 79 17.17 10.39 -26.82
CA GLY A 79 16.39 10.54 -28.05
C GLY A 79 14.88 10.41 -27.85
N TYR A 80 14.38 10.57 -26.63
CA TYR A 80 12.94 10.68 -26.37
C TYR A 80 12.48 12.13 -26.55
N SER A 81 11.31 12.32 -27.16
CA SER A 81 10.64 13.61 -27.22
C SER A 81 9.52 13.66 -26.17
N PRO A 82 9.78 14.15 -24.93
CA PRO A 82 8.76 14.17 -23.89
C PRO A 82 7.59 15.06 -24.33
N ARG A 83 6.43 14.44 -24.59
CA ARG A 83 5.15 15.11 -24.86
C ARG A 83 4.30 15.01 -23.60
N ASN A 84 3.68 16.13 -23.23
CA ASN A 84 2.79 16.18 -22.08
C ASN A 84 1.35 15.96 -22.54
N TYR A 85 0.57 15.22 -21.77
CA TYR A 85 -0.79 14.87 -22.11
C TYR A 85 -1.76 15.36 -21.04
N SER A 86 -2.94 15.81 -21.46
CA SER A 86 -3.98 16.25 -20.53
C SER A 86 -4.70 15.04 -19.96
N SER A 87 -4.60 14.81 -18.64
CA SER A 87 -5.30 13.71 -17.96
C SER A 87 -6.81 13.75 -18.24
N LYS A 88 -7.41 14.95 -18.17
CA LYS A 88 -8.87 15.14 -18.33
C LYS A 88 -9.39 14.87 -19.74
N ARG A 89 -8.53 14.89 -20.76
CA ARG A 89 -8.91 14.68 -22.18
C ARG A 89 -8.55 13.29 -22.68
N SER A 90 -8.17 12.41 -21.77
CA SER A 90 -7.65 11.08 -22.07
C SER A 90 -8.43 10.00 -21.31
N GLY A 91 -8.18 8.74 -21.65
CA GLY A 91 -8.81 7.58 -20.99
C GLY A 91 -8.43 7.38 -19.52
N TYR A 92 -7.51 8.18 -18.96
CA TYR A 92 -7.20 8.19 -17.53
C TYR A 92 -8.32 8.79 -16.67
N HIS A 93 -9.16 9.64 -17.25
CA HIS A 93 -10.25 10.28 -16.51
C HIS A 93 -11.58 9.60 -16.83
N ASN A 94 -12.18 9.01 -15.79
CA ASN A 94 -13.46 8.32 -15.85
C ASN A 94 -14.34 8.74 -14.66
N LEU A 95 -15.63 8.94 -14.93
CA LEU A 95 -16.62 9.22 -13.90
C LEU A 95 -16.75 8.02 -12.96
N PRO A 96 -16.85 8.27 -11.64
CA PRO A 96 -16.96 7.20 -10.67
C PRO A 96 -18.32 6.51 -10.71
N SER A 97 -18.33 5.22 -10.42
CA SER A 97 -19.56 4.43 -10.24
C SER A 97 -20.28 4.80 -8.94
N GLU A 98 -21.57 4.51 -8.87
CA GLU A 98 -22.34 4.68 -7.62
C GLU A 98 -21.72 3.87 -6.47
N HIS A 99 -21.25 2.65 -6.74
CA HIS A 99 -20.62 1.80 -5.74
C HIS A 99 -19.29 2.36 -5.23
N GLN A 100 -18.49 2.97 -6.10
CA GLN A 100 -17.24 3.65 -5.73
C GLN A 100 -17.50 4.84 -4.81
N LEU A 101 -18.53 5.64 -5.10
CA LEU A 101 -18.95 6.76 -4.26
C LEU A 101 -19.50 6.28 -2.92
N ALA A 102 -20.31 5.22 -2.92
CA ALA A 102 -20.89 4.65 -1.71
C ALA A 102 -19.83 4.02 -0.79
N SER A 103 -18.81 3.38 -1.37
CA SER A 103 -17.70 2.75 -0.63
C SER A 103 -16.73 3.76 0.00
N TYR A 104 -16.90 5.06 -0.24
CA TYR A 104 -16.07 6.12 0.32
C TYR A 104 -16.75 6.79 1.51
N GLY A 105 -16.21 6.60 2.71
CA GLY A 105 -16.80 7.11 3.95
C GLY A 105 -15.77 7.38 5.05
N SER A 106 -16.23 7.95 6.16
CA SER A 106 -15.36 8.38 7.27
C SER A 106 -14.56 7.24 7.90
N ALA A 107 -15.18 6.08 8.12
CA ALA A 107 -14.56 4.96 8.82
C ALA A 107 -13.37 4.38 8.04
N ILE A 108 -13.56 4.11 6.74
CA ILE A 108 -12.47 3.61 5.88
C ILE A 108 -11.35 4.65 5.73
N LEU A 109 -11.67 5.94 5.69
CA LEU A 109 -10.66 6.99 5.65
C LEU A 109 -9.84 7.07 6.93
N ASP A 110 -10.47 6.90 8.09
CA ASP A 110 -9.77 6.92 9.37
C ASP A 110 -8.86 5.69 9.53
N VAL A 111 -9.28 4.53 9.02
CA VAL A 111 -8.43 3.33 8.88
C VAL A 111 -7.21 3.61 8.02
N VAL A 112 -7.37 4.25 6.85
CA VAL A 112 -6.26 4.59 5.95
C VAL A 112 -5.30 5.61 6.60
N LYS A 113 -5.82 6.66 7.22
CA LYS A 113 -5.02 7.68 7.92
C LYS A 113 -4.18 7.08 9.06
N GLN A 114 -4.79 6.18 9.83
CA GLN A 114 -4.14 5.50 10.96
C GLN A 114 -3.26 4.32 10.52
N ASN A 115 -3.26 3.96 9.23
CA ASN A 115 -2.52 2.82 8.68
C ASN A 115 -2.90 1.48 9.32
N ARG A 116 -4.20 1.26 9.58
CA ARG A 116 -4.72 0.01 10.15
C ARG A 116 -4.94 -1.03 9.06
N VAL A 117 -3.85 -1.71 8.69
CA VAL A 117 -3.76 -2.64 7.55
C VAL A 117 -4.81 -3.75 7.58
N GLU A 118 -5.00 -4.40 8.73
CA GLU A 118 -5.92 -5.54 8.86
C GLU A 118 -7.38 -5.12 8.80
N GLU A 119 -7.74 -4.00 9.43
CA GLU A 119 -9.09 -3.46 9.31
C GLU A 119 -9.39 -3.05 7.86
N PHE A 120 -8.43 -2.43 7.19
CA PHE A 120 -8.56 -2.03 5.79
C PHE A 120 -8.82 -3.22 4.87
N ARG A 121 -8.12 -4.34 5.08
CA ARG A 121 -8.35 -5.60 4.36
C ARG A 121 -9.79 -6.07 4.53
N ARG A 122 -10.29 -6.11 5.77
CA ARG A 122 -11.67 -6.56 6.07
C ARG A 122 -12.74 -5.70 5.38
N PHE A 123 -12.50 -4.39 5.25
CA PHE A 123 -13.42 -3.54 4.48
C PHE A 123 -13.53 -3.98 3.01
N LEU A 124 -12.41 -4.30 2.37
CA LEU A 124 -12.40 -4.75 0.97
C LEU A 124 -12.96 -6.18 0.82
N GLU A 125 -12.65 -7.06 1.77
CA GLU A 125 -13.22 -8.43 1.81
C GLU A 125 -14.74 -8.43 2.00
N ALA A 126 -15.28 -7.42 2.69
CA ALA A 126 -16.72 -7.21 2.79
C ALA A 126 -17.37 -6.62 1.52
N GLY A 127 -16.65 -6.54 0.40
CA GLY A 127 -17.21 -6.13 -0.89
C GLY A 127 -17.21 -4.63 -1.16
N LEU A 128 -16.51 -3.82 -0.37
CA LEU A 128 -16.28 -2.40 -0.70
C LEU A 128 -15.42 -2.28 -1.95
N SER A 129 -15.66 -1.23 -2.73
CA SER A 129 -14.84 -0.97 -3.91
C SER A 129 -13.40 -0.62 -3.52
N PRO A 130 -12.37 -1.28 -4.08
CA PRO A 130 -10.97 -0.87 -3.92
C PRO A 130 -10.70 0.49 -4.59
N ASN A 131 -11.55 0.87 -5.55
CA ASN A 131 -11.54 2.14 -6.26
C ASN A 131 -12.47 3.18 -5.64
N ALA A 132 -12.83 3.03 -4.35
CA ALA A 132 -13.68 4.00 -3.67
C ALA A 132 -13.10 5.42 -3.75
N CYS A 133 -13.95 6.41 -4.02
CA CYS A 133 -13.54 7.79 -4.21
C CYS A 133 -14.59 8.79 -3.73
N ASN A 134 -14.15 10.01 -3.45
CA ASN A 134 -15.07 11.09 -3.11
C ASN A 134 -15.78 11.67 -4.36
N ALA A 135 -16.64 12.66 -4.12
CA ALA A 135 -17.36 13.39 -5.17
C ALA A 135 -16.45 14.19 -6.13
N HIS A 136 -15.16 14.30 -5.85
CA HIS A 136 -14.15 14.92 -6.71
C HIS A 136 -13.27 13.89 -7.45
N GLY A 137 -13.63 12.60 -7.37
CA GLY A 137 -12.86 11.51 -7.99
C GLY A 137 -11.53 11.20 -7.29
N GLU A 138 -11.25 11.77 -6.13
CA GLU A 138 -10.07 11.42 -5.34
C GLU A 138 -10.30 10.07 -4.66
N SER A 139 -9.60 9.05 -5.15
CA SER A 139 -9.73 7.67 -4.67
C SER A 139 -8.88 7.36 -3.44
N LEU A 140 -9.16 6.23 -2.78
CA LEU A 140 -8.34 5.70 -1.68
C LEU A 140 -6.86 5.56 -2.10
N LEU A 141 -6.60 5.20 -3.35
CA LEU A 141 -5.26 5.11 -3.89
C LEU A 141 -4.51 6.44 -3.85
N HIS A 142 -5.16 7.56 -4.20
CA HIS A 142 -4.56 8.90 -4.11
C HIS A 142 -4.09 9.19 -2.68
N MET A 143 -4.92 8.85 -1.68
CA MET A 143 -4.61 9.03 -0.26
C MET A 143 -3.46 8.14 0.21
N VAL A 144 -3.44 6.87 -0.21
CA VAL A 144 -2.38 5.91 0.09
C VAL A 144 -1.04 6.34 -0.52
N CYS A 145 -1.05 6.80 -1.77
CA CYS A 145 0.11 7.34 -2.48
C CYS A 145 0.67 8.60 -1.80
N ARG A 146 -0.21 9.54 -1.42
CA ARG A 146 0.17 10.80 -0.74
C ARG A 146 0.86 10.57 0.61
N HIS A 147 0.47 9.53 1.32
CA HIS A 147 1.04 9.18 2.63
C HIS A 147 2.13 8.10 2.56
N GLY A 148 2.43 7.57 1.36
CA GLY A 148 3.44 6.54 1.17
C GLY A 148 3.15 5.21 1.89
N LYS A 149 1.87 4.85 2.10
CA LYS A 149 1.48 3.65 2.87
C LYS A 149 1.60 2.37 2.03
N VAL A 150 2.81 1.80 1.99
CA VAL A 150 3.13 0.63 1.16
C VAL A 150 2.24 -0.59 1.46
N ASP A 151 1.97 -0.88 2.73
CA ASP A 151 1.19 -2.07 3.10
C ASP A 151 -0.27 -1.97 2.62
N LEU A 152 -0.88 -0.78 2.76
CA LEU A 152 -2.22 -0.51 2.22
C LEU A 152 -2.23 -0.54 0.69
N PHE A 153 -1.17 -0.03 0.06
CA PHE A 153 -1.01 -0.09 -1.39
C PHE A 153 -0.97 -1.54 -1.89
N ARG A 154 -0.22 -2.42 -1.23
CA ARG A 154 -0.15 -3.84 -1.58
C ARG A 154 -1.51 -4.53 -1.46
N ILE A 155 -2.30 -4.18 -0.43
CA ILE A 155 -3.67 -4.66 -0.31
C ILE A 155 -4.51 -4.17 -1.48
N LEU A 156 -4.53 -2.87 -1.78
CA LEU A 156 -5.30 -2.33 -2.91
C LEU A 156 -4.95 -3.01 -4.24
N VAL A 157 -3.66 -3.28 -4.49
CA VAL A 157 -3.19 -4.01 -5.67
C VAL A 157 -3.71 -5.45 -5.68
N ALA A 158 -3.75 -6.13 -4.54
CA ALA A 158 -4.29 -7.49 -4.44
C ALA A 158 -5.81 -7.57 -4.71
N PHE A 159 -6.53 -6.45 -4.58
CA PHE A 159 -7.94 -6.30 -4.92
C PHE A 159 -8.16 -5.64 -6.30
N ASP A 160 -7.17 -5.66 -7.20
CA ASP A 160 -7.31 -5.14 -8.57
C ASP A 160 -7.74 -3.65 -8.66
N VAL A 161 -7.18 -2.80 -7.80
CA VAL A 161 -7.37 -1.34 -7.90
C VAL A 161 -6.88 -0.80 -9.26
N ASP A 162 -7.58 0.19 -9.84
CA ASP A 162 -7.08 0.92 -11.00
C ASP A 162 -5.98 1.90 -10.55
N LEU A 163 -4.78 1.70 -11.07
CA LEU A 163 -3.59 2.45 -10.69
C LEU A 163 -3.40 3.73 -11.53
N GLN A 164 -4.26 3.93 -12.52
CA GLN A 164 -4.11 4.95 -13.55
C GLN A 164 -5.18 6.06 -13.48
N GLN A 165 -6.27 5.83 -12.74
CA GLN A 165 -7.40 6.76 -12.70
C GLN A 165 -7.02 8.12 -12.11
N THR A 166 -7.40 9.21 -12.78
CA THR A 166 -7.20 10.56 -12.27
C THR A 166 -8.43 11.16 -11.64
N ASP A 167 -8.24 12.02 -10.65
CA ASP A 167 -9.31 12.82 -10.04
C ASP A 167 -9.88 13.91 -10.98
N ASP A 168 -10.87 14.67 -10.50
CA ASP A 168 -11.51 15.76 -11.26
C ASP A 168 -10.59 16.94 -11.56
N TYR A 169 -9.52 17.09 -10.78
CA TYR A 169 -8.46 18.05 -11.04
C TYR A 169 -7.45 17.53 -12.07
N GLY A 170 -7.61 16.29 -12.57
CA GLY A 170 -6.68 15.64 -13.49
C GLY A 170 -5.38 15.19 -12.84
N ARG A 171 -5.34 15.11 -11.50
CA ARG A 171 -4.20 14.57 -10.75
C ARG A 171 -4.29 13.05 -10.82
N SER A 172 -3.18 12.44 -11.20
CA SER A 172 -2.99 10.98 -11.15
C SER A 172 -2.42 10.55 -9.79
N PRO A 173 -2.47 9.25 -9.45
CA PRO A 173 -1.82 8.73 -8.24
C PRO A 173 -0.32 9.09 -8.16
N MET A 174 0.34 9.23 -9.32
CA MET A 174 1.73 9.68 -9.40
C MET A 174 1.93 11.13 -8.93
N HIS A 175 0.95 12.02 -9.16
CA HIS A 175 1.00 13.39 -8.62
C HIS A 175 1.04 13.36 -7.09
N ASP A 176 0.24 12.49 -6.46
CA ASP A 176 0.22 12.35 -5.01
C ASP A 176 1.49 11.71 -4.45
N CYS A 177 2.08 10.73 -5.15
CA CYS A 177 3.41 10.23 -4.79
C CYS A 177 4.47 11.34 -4.78
N CYS A 178 4.44 12.23 -5.78
CA CYS A 178 5.40 13.34 -5.88
C CYS A 178 5.12 14.47 -4.89
N TRP A 179 3.86 14.65 -4.46
CA TRP A 179 3.48 15.64 -3.45
C TRP A 179 3.77 15.16 -2.01
N ALA A 180 3.89 13.85 -1.79
CA ALA A 180 4.14 13.26 -0.48
C ALA A 180 5.36 13.89 0.24
N SER A 181 5.20 14.17 1.54
CA SER A 181 6.30 14.67 2.38
C SER A 181 7.36 13.58 2.64
N GLN A 182 6.93 12.31 2.64
CA GLN A 182 7.77 11.13 2.71
C GLN A 182 7.44 10.25 1.49
N PRO A 183 8.17 10.39 0.38
CA PRO A 183 7.85 9.66 -0.84
C PRO A 183 8.15 8.18 -0.65
N SER A 184 7.21 7.32 -1.02
CA SER A 184 7.46 5.89 -1.17
C SER A 184 7.90 5.60 -2.59
N PHE A 185 9.21 5.43 -2.78
CA PHE A 185 9.79 5.06 -4.07
C PHE A 185 9.36 3.66 -4.54
N GLU A 186 8.95 2.79 -3.62
CA GLU A 186 8.38 1.49 -3.96
C GLU A 186 7.05 1.64 -4.71
N ILE A 187 6.14 2.48 -4.18
CA ILE A 187 4.86 2.78 -4.84
C ILE A 187 5.11 3.47 -6.18
N ALA A 188 6.00 4.48 -6.20
CA ALA A 188 6.33 5.21 -7.42
C ALA A 188 6.89 4.27 -8.51
N LYS A 189 7.78 3.36 -8.13
CA LYS A 189 8.33 2.33 -9.03
C LYS A 189 7.24 1.41 -9.57
N TYR A 190 6.32 0.97 -8.72
CA TYR A 190 5.22 0.11 -9.14
C TYR A 190 4.31 0.81 -10.15
N LEU A 191 3.89 2.05 -9.85
CA LEU A 191 3.06 2.87 -10.75
C LEU A 191 3.75 3.09 -12.10
N MET A 192 5.05 3.43 -12.08
CA MET A 192 5.84 3.60 -13.31
C MET A 192 6.00 2.29 -14.10
N GLY A 193 6.04 1.14 -13.42
CA GLY A 193 6.10 -0.17 -14.08
C GLY A 193 4.80 -0.57 -14.76
N GLN A 194 3.66 -0.16 -14.19
CA GLN A 194 2.37 -0.34 -14.86
C GLN A 194 2.22 0.64 -16.01
N ASP A 195 2.60 1.90 -15.80
CA ASP A 195 2.47 2.94 -16.81
C ASP A 195 3.47 4.10 -16.63
N PRO A 196 4.55 4.14 -17.43
CA PRO A 196 5.48 5.25 -17.44
C PRO A 196 4.84 6.57 -17.90
N ALA A 197 3.71 6.53 -18.62
CA ALA A 197 3.04 7.71 -19.13
C ALA A 197 2.51 8.62 -18.03
N LEU A 198 2.27 8.08 -16.83
CA LEU A 198 1.79 8.83 -15.66
C LEU A 198 2.70 10.02 -15.31
N LEU A 199 3.99 9.96 -15.62
CA LEU A 199 4.96 11.04 -15.43
C LEU A 199 4.79 12.24 -16.37
N PHE A 200 4.06 12.06 -17.48
CA PHE A 200 3.86 13.09 -18.51
C PHE A 200 2.44 13.67 -18.51
N LEU A 201 1.60 13.23 -17.58
CA LEU A 201 0.24 13.73 -17.43
C LEU A 201 0.23 15.06 -16.70
N PHE A 202 -0.42 16.08 -17.25
CA PHE A 202 -0.59 17.35 -16.55
C PHE A 202 -2.00 17.51 -15.99
N ASP A 203 -2.07 18.05 -14.77
CA ASP A 203 -3.32 18.36 -14.08
C ASP A 203 -4.03 19.60 -14.69
N ALA A 204 -5.17 20.00 -14.12
CA ALA A 204 -5.92 21.18 -14.57
C ALA A 204 -5.12 22.50 -14.46
N ARG A 205 -4.02 22.53 -13.68
CA ARG A 205 -3.11 23.67 -13.55
C ARG A 205 -1.97 23.65 -14.58
N GLY A 206 -1.87 22.59 -15.38
CA GLY A 206 -0.77 22.38 -16.32
C GLY A 206 0.51 21.85 -15.66
N SER A 207 0.41 21.40 -14.41
CA SER A 207 1.55 20.89 -13.64
C SER A 207 1.69 19.39 -13.81
N LEU A 208 2.93 18.92 -14.01
CA LEU A 208 3.29 17.51 -14.10
C LEU A 208 3.59 16.93 -12.70
N PRO A 209 3.59 15.60 -12.49
CA PRO A 209 3.80 15.00 -11.17
C PRO A 209 5.10 15.47 -10.51
N LEU A 210 6.24 15.37 -11.23
CA LEU A 210 7.55 15.71 -10.65
C LEU A 210 7.70 17.21 -10.34
N SER A 211 6.78 18.06 -10.82
CA SER A 211 6.76 19.49 -10.46
C SER A 211 6.26 19.75 -9.04
N TYR A 212 5.53 18.80 -8.44
CA TYR A 212 5.07 18.88 -7.04
C TYR A 212 6.13 18.48 -6.02
N VAL A 213 7.26 17.92 -6.46
CA VAL A 213 8.32 17.48 -5.56
C VAL A 213 8.92 18.66 -4.83
N THR A 214 8.87 18.60 -3.50
CA THR A 214 9.45 19.64 -2.64
C THR A 214 10.96 19.70 -2.79
N LYS A 215 11.52 20.91 -2.67
CA LYS A 215 12.95 21.17 -2.89
C LYS A 215 13.89 20.31 -2.04
N SER A 216 13.47 19.96 -0.81
CA SER A 216 14.23 19.08 0.08
C SER A 216 14.42 17.67 -0.48
N LEU A 217 13.47 17.19 -1.28
CA LEU A 217 13.42 15.84 -1.85
C LEU A 217 13.94 15.77 -3.28
N TRP A 218 14.41 16.89 -3.86
CA TRP A 218 14.92 16.89 -5.23
C TRP A 218 16.10 15.93 -5.42
N GLY A 219 16.99 15.83 -4.44
CA GLY A 219 18.11 14.88 -4.47
C GLY A 219 17.61 13.44 -4.58
N ASP A 220 16.71 13.05 -3.68
CA ASP A 220 16.22 11.68 -3.57
C ASP A 220 15.44 11.25 -4.82
N TRP A 221 14.57 12.12 -5.36
CA TRP A 221 13.87 11.85 -6.61
C TRP A 221 14.80 11.81 -7.83
N ASN A 222 15.80 12.68 -7.88
CA ASN A 222 16.78 12.68 -8.97
C ASN A 222 17.62 11.41 -8.97
N GLU A 223 18.04 10.94 -7.80
CA GLU A 223 18.77 9.68 -7.61
C GLU A 223 17.90 8.49 -8.01
N PHE A 224 16.68 8.41 -7.48
CA PHE A 224 15.72 7.36 -7.83
C PHE A 224 15.47 7.28 -9.35
N LEU A 225 15.22 8.42 -9.99
CA LEU A 225 15.00 8.47 -11.44
C LEU A 225 16.27 8.06 -12.20
N GLU A 226 17.46 8.47 -11.78
CA GLU A 226 18.71 8.08 -12.42
C GLU A 226 18.97 6.57 -12.34
N ASP A 227 18.64 5.95 -11.21
CA ASP A 227 18.81 4.50 -11.02
C ASP A 227 17.83 3.66 -11.84
N HIS A 228 16.67 4.21 -12.19
CA HIS A 228 15.59 3.47 -12.85
C HIS A 228 15.30 3.93 -14.29
N ILE A 229 15.89 5.03 -14.76
CA ILE A 229 15.60 5.58 -16.09
C ILE A 229 15.96 4.61 -17.22
N ASP A 230 17.02 3.83 -17.08
CA ASP A 230 17.43 2.88 -18.13
C ASP A 230 16.48 1.67 -18.20
N PHE A 231 15.80 1.35 -17.10
CA PHE A 231 14.77 0.31 -17.05
C PHE A 231 13.46 0.79 -17.70
N PHE A 232 12.96 1.97 -17.32
CA PHE A 232 11.67 2.48 -17.81
C PHE A 232 11.77 3.18 -19.18
N PHE A 233 12.92 3.76 -19.51
CA PHE A 233 13.17 4.53 -20.73
C PHE A 233 14.48 4.08 -21.42
N PRO A 234 14.53 2.84 -21.94
CA PRO A 234 15.74 2.29 -22.53
C PRO A 234 16.15 3.01 -23.83
N ARG A 235 17.46 3.17 -24.03
CA ARG A 235 18.03 3.88 -25.18
C ARG A 235 17.65 3.29 -26.53
N ASP A 236 17.37 2.00 -26.59
CA ASP A 236 17.11 1.28 -27.84
C ASP A 236 15.61 1.03 -28.08
N SER A 237 14.73 1.66 -27.28
CA SER A 237 13.28 1.54 -27.50
C SER A 237 12.90 1.99 -28.90
N LYS A 238 12.02 1.23 -29.56
CA LYS A 238 11.39 1.61 -30.84
C LYS A 238 10.20 2.54 -30.65
N HIS A 239 9.66 2.60 -29.43
CA HIS A 239 8.42 3.28 -29.07
C HIS A 239 8.68 4.59 -28.30
N LYS A 240 9.77 5.32 -28.62
CA LYS A 240 10.19 6.51 -27.87
C LYS A 240 9.21 7.68 -27.96
N ASP A 241 8.61 7.84 -29.13
CA ASP A 241 7.72 8.96 -29.45
C ASP A 241 6.26 8.51 -29.64
N ASP A 242 5.96 7.26 -29.30
CA ASP A 242 4.62 6.71 -29.39
C ASP A 242 3.73 7.40 -28.36
N THR A 243 2.55 7.81 -28.82
CA THR A 243 1.54 8.33 -27.90
C THR A 243 1.00 7.18 -27.06
N PRO A 244 1.02 7.26 -25.72
CA PRO A 244 0.46 6.23 -24.86
C PRO A 244 -1.00 5.96 -25.22
N ILE A 245 -1.41 4.68 -25.25
CA ILE A 245 -2.73 4.25 -25.74
C ILE A 245 -3.85 5.03 -25.04
N LEU A 246 -3.78 5.18 -23.72
CA LEU A 246 -4.81 5.87 -22.94
C LEU A 246 -4.90 7.36 -23.27
N CYS A 247 -3.81 7.99 -23.71
CA CYS A 247 -3.84 9.37 -24.20
C CYS A 247 -4.59 9.52 -25.54
N THR A 248 -4.78 8.43 -26.29
CA THR A 248 -5.55 8.43 -27.54
C THR A 248 -7.04 8.22 -27.32
N LEU A 249 -7.43 7.68 -26.16
CA LEU A 249 -8.82 7.40 -25.82
C LEU A 249 -9.54 8.65 -25.31
N LYS A 250 -10.85 8.71 -25.52
CA LYS A 250 -11.70 9.78 -24.98
C LYS A 250 -11.89 9.58 -23.46
N PRO A 251 -12.13 10.65 -22.69
CA PRO A 251 -12.52 10.51 -21.28
C PRO A 251 -13.80 9.68 -21.15
N ASN A 252 -13.96 8.98 -20.02
CA ASN A 252 -15.08 8.09 -19.72
C ASN A 252 -15.21 6.86 -20.64
N SER A 253 -14.19 6.56 -21.44
CA SER A 253 -14.20 5.39 -22.33
C SER A 253 -13.82 4.09 -21.63
N ARG A 254 -13.31 4.15 -20.41
CA ARG A 254 -12.86 2.99 -19.62
C ARG A 254 -13.38 3.09 -18.19
N PRO A 255 -14.69 2.89 -17.97
CA PRO A 255 -15.22 2.85 -16.60
C PRO A 255 -14.51 1.75 -15.82
N VAL A 256 -14.08 2.08 -14.61
CA VAL A 256 -13.39 1.13 -13.73
C VAL A 256 -14.44 0.14 -13.20
N PRO A 257 -14.27 -1.18 -13.42
CA PRO A 257 -15.26 -2.16 -13.03
C PRO A 257 -15.37 -2.26 -11.50
N ASP A 258 -16.59 -2.49 -11.02
CA ASP A 258 -16.81 -2.84 -9.62
C ASP A 258 -16.34 -4.29 -9.35
N PRO A 259 -15.97 -4.62 -8.09
CA PRO A 259 -15.66 -6.00 -7.73
C PRO A 259 -16.85 -6.93 -7.96
N LYS A 260 -16.59 -8.20 -8.28
CA LYS A 260 -17.63 -9.21 -8.54
C LYS A 260 -18.50 -9.45 -7.30
N ASP A 261 -17.85 -9.53 -6.14
CA ASP A 261 -18.49 -9.80 -4.85
C ASP A 261 -18.96 -8.50 -4.17
N LYS A 262 -19.51 -7.56 -4.95
CA LYS A 262 -19.90 -6.25 -4.42
C LYS A 262 -21.13 -6.37 -3.53
N ILE A 263 -21.05 -5.75 -2.36
CA ILE A 263 -22.23 -5.48 -1.53
C ILE A 263 -23.11 -4.39 -2.16
N PRO A 264 -24.43 -4.37 -1.89
CA PRO A 264 -25.30 -3.29 -2.29
C PRO A 264 -24.78 -1.91 -1.86
N ALA A 265 -24.94 -0.89 -2.71
CA ALA A 265 -24.41 0.46 -2.45
C ALA A 265 -24.92 1.07 -1.13
N THR A 266 -26.14 0.74 -0.71
CA THR A 266 -26.71 1.16 0.57
C THR A 266 -25.93 0.59 1.76
N ILE A 267 -25.61 -0.70 1.72
CA ILE A 267 -24.81 -1.39 2.74
C ILE A 267 -23.37 -0.88 2.68
N ALA A 268 -22.81 -0.72 1.48
CA ALA A 268 -21.47 -0.17 1.30
C ALA A 268 -21.32 1.21 1.96
N ASN A 269 -22.32 2.08 1.81
CA ASN A 269 -22.34 3.38 2.45
C ASN A 269 -22.39 3.30 3.98
N GLN A 270 -23.20 2.38 4.53
CA GLN A 270 -23.29 2.18 5.97
C GLN A 270 -21.98 1.64 6.55
N VAL A 271 -21.34 0.69 5.86
CA VAL A 271 -20.04 0.14 6.25
C VAL A 271 -18.95 1.20 6.15
N ALA A 272 -18.86 1.91 5.02
CA ALA A 272 -17.83 2.92 4.78
C ALA A 272 -17.88 4.09 5.78
N ASN A 273 -19.07 4.43 6.30
CA ASN A 273 -19.25 5.46 7.33
C ASN A 273 -19.21 4.92 8.77
N GLY A 274 -19.06 3.61 8.95
CA GLY A 274 -18.96 2.97 10.27
C GLY A 274 -20.30 2.78 11.00
N SER A 275 -21.43 2.94 10.31
CA SER A 275 -22.76 2.60 10.84
C SER A 275 -22.99 1.09 10.90
N MET A 276 -22.24 0.32 10.11
CA MET A 276 -22.26 -1.15 10.08
C MET A 276 -20.82 -1.69 10.09
N THR A 277 -20.59 -2.83 10.73
CA THR A 277 -19.28 -3.50 10.69
C THR A 277 -19.13 -4.32 9.39
N PRO A 278 -17.91 -4.50 8.88
CA PRO A 278 -17.67 -5.35 7.71
C PRO A 278 -18.22 -6.79 7.88
N TYR A 279 -18.17 -7.32 9.10
CA TYR A 279 -18.71 -8.64 9.43
C TYR A 279 -20.24 -8.70 9.33
N ALA A 280 -20.94 -7.67 9.85
CA ALA A 280 -22.39 -7.63 9.77
C ALA A 280 -22.89 -7.52 8.31
N ALA A 281 -22.14 -6.81 7.45
CA ALA A 281 -22.46 -6.71 6.02
C ALA A 281 -22.33 -8.05 5.29
N LEU A 282 -21.34 -8.87 5.65
CA LEU A 282 -21.18 -10.22 5.09
C LEU A 282 -22.34 -11.13 5.51
N MET A 283 -22.78 -11.06 6.77
CA MET A 283 -23.88 -11.87 7.27
C MET A 283 -25.21 -11.54 6.61
N SER A 284 -25.48 -10.24 6.38
CA SER A 284 -26.72 -9.82 5.72
C SER A 284 -26.84 -10.29 4.27
N GLN A 285 -25.74 -10.74 3.63
CA GLN A 285 -25.79 -11.31 2.29
C GLN A 285 -26.16 -12.80 2.28
N GLN A 286 -25.95 -13.51 3.40
CA GLN A 286 -26.25 -14.94 3.50
C GLN A 286 -27.75 -15.21 3.69
N ASP A 287 -28.45 -14.33 4.41
CA ASP A 287 -29.89 -14.44 4.68
C ASP A 287 -30.74 -14.33 3.39
N ASP A 288 -30.25 -13.61 2.37
CA ASP A 288 -30.94 -13.45 1.08
C ASP A 288 -30.83 -14.70 0.18
N ASP A 289 -29.78 -15.51 0.33
CA ASP A 289 -29.59 -16.75 -0.45
C ASP A 289 -30.33 -17.96 0.16
N GLU A 290 -30.45 -18.04 1.49
CA GLU A 290 -31.17 -19.15 2.14
C GLU A 290 -32.71 -19.02 2.04
N THR A 291 -33.25 -17.80 1.95
CA THR A 291 -34.70 -17.58 1.81
C THR A 291 -35.24 -17.93 0.41
N ALA A 292 -34.38 -18.15 -0.58
CA ALA A 292 -34.77 -18.57 -1.93
C ALA A 292 -34.98 -20.08 -2.10
N THR A 293 -34.62 -20.93 -1.12
CA THR A 293 -34.74 -22.40 -1.23
C THR A 293 -35.80 -23.04 -0.33
N VAL A 294 -36.53 -22.27 0.49
CA VAL A 294 -37.58 -22.81 1.37
C VAL A 294 -38.98 -22.47 0.87
N PHE A 295 -39.33 -22.96 -0.32
CA PHE A 295 -40.73 -23.17 -0.68
C PHE A 295 -40.87 -24.38 -1.62
N SER A 296 -40.77 -25.59 -1.08
CA SER A 296 -41.54 -26.73 -1.59
C SER A 296 -41.51 -27.92 -0.63
N SER A 297 -42.70 -28.32 -0.19
CA SER A 297 -43.06 -29.66 0.28
C SER A 297 -42.66 -30.06 1.70
N SER A 298 -43.59 -29.91 2.66
CA SER A 298 -44.40 -31.06 3.09
C SER A 298 -45.49 -30.62 4.07
N GLU A 299 -46.73 -30.96 3.73
CA GLU A 299 -47.89 -31.01 4.62
C GLU A 299 -47.52 -31.68 5.95
N TYR A 300 -47.77 -30.99 7.06
CA TYR A 300 -47.91 -31.63 8.38
C TYR A 300 -49.41 -31.74 8.66
N ASP A 301 -49.90 -32.97 8.50
CA ASP A 301 -51.20 -33.41 8.94
C ASP A 301 -51.03 -34.23 10.23
N SER A 302 -51.94 -33.98 11.17
CA SER A 302 -52.34 -34.83 12.31
C SER A 302 -51.46 -34.94 13.59
N GLU A 303 -51.89 -34.19 14.60
CA GLU A 303 -52.38 -34.59 15.95
C GLU A 303 -51.63 -35.58 16.89
N ASP A 304 -51.87 -35.34 18.19
CA ASP A 304 -51.52 -36.07 19.43
C ASP A 304 -50.08 -35.89 19.94
N GLY A 305 -49.77 -35.49 21.18
CA GLY A 305 -50.52 -35.47 22.43
C GLY A 305 -49.79 -36.33 23.48
N ASP A 306 -48.81 -35.79 24.22
CA ASP A 306 -48.43 -36.21 25.60
C ASP A 306 -47.29 -35.32 26.14
N ASP A 307 -47.57 -34.45 27.11
CA ASP A 307 -47.18 -34.55 28.53
C ASP A 307 -46.03 -35.53 28.87
N SER A 308 -44.85 -35.00 29.19
CA SER A 308 -44.21 -35.29 30.49
C SER A 308 -42.93 -34.48 30.71
N SER A 309 -42.92 -33.93 31.92
CA SER A 309 -41.82 -33.50 32.78
C SER A 309 -40.37 -33.81 32.39
N TYR A 310 -39.56 -32.75 32.48
CA TYR A 310 -38.16 -32.73 32.91
C TYR A 310 -37.76 -33.92 33.77
N ASP A 311 -36.71 -34.63 33.35
CA ASP A 311 -35.63 -35.01 34.25
C ASP A 311 -34.31 -35.08 33.47
N SER A 312 -33.32 -34.43 34.07
CA SER A 312 -31.93 -34.39 33.63
C SER A 312 -31.33 -35.79 33.64
N ASP A 313 -30.50 -36.10 32.63
CA ASP A 313 -29.30 -36.90 32.89
C ASP A 313 -28.26 -36.68 31.80
N ASP A 314 -27.04 -36.51 32.30
CA ASP A 314 -25.79 -36.37 31.58
C ASP A 314 -25.57 -37.53 30.60
N SER A 315 -25.20 -37.18 29.37
CA SER A 315 -24.44 -38.10 28.52
C SER A 315 -23.34 -37.32 27.80
N ASP A 316 -22.11 -37.74 28.07
CA ASP A 316 -20.88 -37.36 27.40
C ASP A 316 -21.07 -37.39 25.87
N PHE A 317 -20.99 -36.22 25.24
CA PHE A 317 -20.96 -36.11 23.79
C PHE A 317 -19.54 -35.76 23.35
N ASP A 318 -18.94 -36.71 22.63
CA ASP A 318 -17.59 -36.69 22.11
C ASP A 318 -17.25 -35.37 21.39
N SER A 319 -16.17 -34.75 21.85
CA SER A 319 -15.51 -33.62 21.23
C SER A 319 -14.68 -34.08 20.03
N ASP A 320 -15.31 -34.36 18.89
CA ASP A 320 -14.60 -34.70 17.63
C ASP A 320 -15.32 -34.15 16.38
N VAL A 321 -15.75 -32.87 16.42
CA VAL A 321 -16.26 -32.18 15.21
C VAL A 321 -15.68 -30.75 15.03
N GLU A 322 -14.50 -30.47 15.60
CA GLU A 322 -13.81 -29.17 15.41
C GLU A 322 -12.55 -29.23 14.54
N GLU A 323 -12.29 -30.31 13.80
CA GLU A 323 -11.07 -30.44 12.99
C GLU A 323 -11.26 -30.49 11.46
N GLU A 324 -12.45 -30.22 10.91
CA GLU A 324 -12.67 -30.20 9.44
C GLU A 324 -12.84 -28.81 8.81
N LEU A 325 -12.91 -27.72 9.60
CA LEU A 325 -13.03 -26.35 9.06
C LEU A 325 -11.71 -25.60 8.87
N TYR A 326 -10.58 -26.16 9.32
CA TYR A 326 -9.24 -25.62 9.03
C TYR A 326 -8.58 -26.21 7.78
N GLY A 327 -9.23 -27.17 7.11
CA GLY A 327 -8.71 -27.85 5.92
C GLY A 327 -8.95 -27.15 4.57
N ILE A 328 -9.86 -26.17 4.49
CA ILE A 328 -10.30 -25.58 3.20
C ILE A 328 -9.61 -24.22 2.90
N VAL A 329 -8.86 -23.66 3.85
CA VAL A 329 -8.05 -22.43 3.62
C VAL A 329 -6.62 -22.76 3.12
N GLY A 330 -6.36 -24.03 2.79
CA GLY A 330 -5.03 -24.55 2.45
C GLY A 330 -4.65 -24.59 0.96
N GLN A 331 -5.44 -24.03 0.04
CA GLN A 331 -5.16 -24.12 -1.40
C GLN A 331 -5.51 -22.85 -2.19
N ILE A 332 -4.94 -21.69 -1.81
CA ILE A 332 -4.81 -20.57 -2.75
C ILE A 332 -3.37 -20.05 -2.69
N GLY A 333 -2.56 -20.55 -3.63
CA GLY A 333 -1.44 -19.86 -4.26
C GLY A 333 -0.34 -19.28 -3.37
N LYS A 334 0.66 -20.10 -3.05
CA LYS A 334 2.05 -19.60 -2.95
C LYS A 334 2.45 -19.01 -4.31
N ILE A 335 2.38 -17.70 -4.47
CA ILE A 335 3.07 -17.01 -5.57
C ILE A 335 4.50 -16.72 -5.09
N ASP A 336 5.41 -17.56 -5.55
CA ASP A 336 6.85 -17.41 -5.34
C ASP A 336 7.37 -16.27 -6.23
N LEU A 337 7.84 -15.18 -5.63
CA LEU A 337 8.34 -13.98 -6.30
C LEU A 337 9.78 -14.14 -6.84
N ARG A 338 10.23 -15.36 -7.13
CA ARG A 338 11.59 -15.63 -7.66
C ARG A 338 11.68 -15.74 -9.18
N THR A 339 10.56 -15.67 -9.91
CA THR A 339 10.56 -15.97 -11.36
C THR A 339 10.66 -14.73 -12.27
N ILE A 340 10.93 -13.53 -11.75
CA ILE A 340 11.15 -12.32 -12.58
C ILE A 340 12.65 -12.03 -12.73
N GLN A 341 13.44 -13.05 -13.07
CA GLN A 341 14.83 -12.85 -13.51
C GLN A 341 15.20 -13.46 -14.85
N GLU A 342 14.33 -14.20 -15.54
CA GLU A 342 14.66 -14.72 -16.87
C GLU A 342 13.41 -14.73 -17.77
N ASN A 343 13.28 -13.69 -18.60
CA ASN A 343 12.96 -13.77 -20.04
C ASN A 343 12.89 -12.38 -20.67
#